data_AF-A0A944T093-F1
#
_entry.id   AF-A0A944T093-F1
#
_cell.length_a   1.000
_cell.length_b   1.000
_cell.length_c   1.000
_cell.angle_alpha   90.00
_cell.angle_beta   90.00
_cell.angle_gamma   90.00
#
_symmetry.space_group_name_H-M   'P 1'
#
loop_
_entity.id
_entity.type
_entity.pdbx_description
1 polymer ?
#
loop_
_entity_poly.entity_id
_entity_poly.type
_entity_poly.pdbx_seq_one_letter_code
_entity_poly.pdbx_strand_id
1 'polypeptide(L)' 'MIVKKDNLFAVECQIKISAECSQTGEFCETEEDAKEWVEDAFWIFSGEGYICLKCNEQILRNLSKIKPL' A
#
# COMPACT_ATOMS: atom_id res chain seq x y z
N MET A 1 -4.43 5.72 2.27
CA MET A 1 -5.58 6.64 2.10
C MET A 1 -6.66 5.92 1.33
N ILE A 2 -7.93 6.18 1.59
CA ILE A 2 -9.04 5.64 0.79
C ILE A 2 -9.28 6.54 -0.42
N VAL A 3 -9.48 5.93 -1.58
CA VAL A 3 -9.87 6.57 -2.84
C VAL A 3 -11.29 6.14 -3.16
N LYS A 4 -12.14 7.11 -3.53
CA LYS A 4 -13.51 6.84 -3.98
C LYS A 4 -13.64 7.13 -5.47
N LYS A 5 -14.23 6.18 -6.22
CA LYS A 5 -14.54 6.33 -7.64
C LYS A 5 -15.82 5.57 -7.98
N ASP A 6 -16.78 6.22 -8.64
CA ASP A 6 -18.03 5.58 -9.09
C ASP A 6 -18.78 4.79 -7.99
N ASN A 7 -18.81 5.35 -6.77
CA ASN A 7 -19.34 4.74 -5.54
C ASN A 7 -18.59 3.51 -5.01
N LEU A 8 -17.43 3.18 -5.57
CA LEU A 8 -16.51 2.17 -5.06
C LEU A 8 -15.37 2.81 -4.29
N PHE A 9 -14.72 2.01 -3.45
CA PHE A 9 -13.63 2.40 -2.57
C PHE A 9 -12.41 1.53 -2.80
N ALA A 10 -11.22 2.12 -2.78
CA ALA A 10 -9.96 1.39 -2.85
C ALA A 10 -8.94 2.01 -1.91
N VAL A 11 -7.96 1.24 -1.47
CA VAL A 11 -6.83 1.76 -0.69
C VAL A 11 -5.70 2.19 -1.62
N GLU A 12 -5.21 3.42 -1.46
CA GLU A 12 -4.02 3.90 -2.15
C GLU A 12 -2.74 3.57 -1.38
N CYS A 13 -1.72 3.10 -2.10
CA CYS A 13 -0.40 2.87 -1.55
C CYS A 13 0.25 4.20 -1.15
N GLN A 14 0.73 4.29 0.09
CA GLN A 14 1.21 5.54 0.68
C GLN A 14 2.46 6.13 -0.01
N ILE A 15 3.46 5.29 -0.33
CA ILE A 15 4.83 5.78 -0.63
C ILE A 15 5.21 5.77 -2.12
N LYS A 16 4.67 4.84 -2.92
CA LYS A 16 4.85 4.78 -4.40
C LYS A 16 6.32 4.86 -4.87
N ILE A 17 7.25 4.31 -4.09
CA ILE A 17 8.70 4.37 -4.35
C ILE A 17 9.20 3.30 -5.33
N SER A 18 8.49 2.18 -5.44
CA SER A 18 8.83 1.14 -6.41
C SER A 18 8.23 1.45 -7.77
N ALA A 19 8.98 1.20 -8.85
CA ALA A 19 8.47 1.26 -10.22
C ALA A 19 7.34 0.23 -10.46
N GLU A 20 7.29 -0.83 -9.65
CA GLU A 20 6.26 -1.87 -9.68
C GLU A 20 5.17 -1.61 -8.61
N CYS A 21 5.03 -0.38 -8.12
CA CYS A 21 3.97 -0.05 -7.17
C CYS A 21 2.60 -0.29 -7.79
N SER A 22 1.73 -1.03 -7.09
CA SER A 22 0.32 -1.22 -7.46
C SER A 22 -0.49 0.08 -7.54
N GLN A 23 0.02 1.16 -6.94
CA GLN A 23 -0.61 2.49 -6.78
C GLN A 23 -1.91 2.47 -5.97
N THR A 24 -2.89 1.67 -6.39
CA THR A 24 -4.21 1.52 -5.82
C THR A 24 -4.55 0.03 -5.71
N GLY A 25 -5.23 -0.36 -4.63
CA GLY A 25 -5.78 -1.70 -4.45
C GLY A 25 -7.04 -1.94 -5.28
N GLU A 26 -7.74 -3.03 -5.01
CA GLU A 26 -9.01 -3.32 -5.66
C GLU A 26 -10.10 -2.31 -5.25
N PHE A 27 -11.01 -2.02 -6.20
CA PHE A 27 -12.18 -1.20 -5.94
C PHE A 27 -13.31 -2.10 -5.44
N CYS A 28 -13.72 -1.87 -4.19
CA CYS A 28 -14.76 -2.63 -3.50
C CYS A 28 -15.98 -1.75 -3.22
N GLU A 29 -17.10 -2.37 -2.87
CA GLU A 29 -18.37 -1.66 -2.62
C GLU A 29 -18.33 -0.84 -1.32
N THR A 30 -17.53 -1.26 -0.33
CA THR A 30 -17.38 -0.58 0.96
C THR A 30 -15.92 -0.25 1.28
N GLU A 31 -15.70 0.67 2.22
CA GLU A 31 -14.35 0.98 2.71
C GLU A 31 -13.76 -0.18 3.52
N GLU A 32 -14.60 -0.93 4.23
CA GLU A 32 -14.22 -2.11 4.99
C GLU A 32 -13.67 -3.21 4.07
N ASP A 33 -14.40 -3.54 2.99
CA ASP A 33 -13.96 -4.54 2.02
C ASP A 33 -12.65 -4.14 1.34
N ALA A 34 -12.49 -2.85 1.03
CA ALA A 34 -11.24 -2.34 0.45
C ALA A 34 -10.04 -2.45 1.41
N LYS A 35 -10.28 -2.37 2.73
CA LYS A 35 -9.25 -2.58 3.76
C LYS A 35 -8.95 -4.07 3.95
N GLU A 36 -9.96 -4.92 4.00
CA GLU A 36 -9.79 -6.38 4.06
C GLU A 36 -8.96 -6.87 2.86
N TRP A 37 -9.25 -6.36 1.67
CA TRP A 37 -8.50 -6.71 0.47
C TRP A 37 -7.01 -6.40 0.58
N VAL A 38 -6.61 -5.22 1.11
CA VAL A 38 -5.17 -4.91 1.25
C VAL A 38 -4.50 -5.74 2.33
N GLU A 39 -5.23 -6.19 3.34
CA GLU A 39 -4.73 -7.12 4.35
C GLU A 39 -4.50 -8.51 3.73
N ASP A 40 -5.45 -9.01 2.94
CA ASP A 40 -5.32 -10.25 2.17
C ASP A 40 -4.23 -10.18 1.09
N ALA A 41 -4.03 -9.00 0.50
CA ALA A 41 -2.95 -8.73 -0.45
C ALA A 41 -1.59 -8.52 0.24
N PHE A 42 -1.50 -8.68 1.57
CA PHE A 42 -0.30 -8.54 2.38
C PHE A 42 0.36 -7.15 2.27
N TRP A 43 -0.43 -6.09 2.13
CA TRP A 43 0.08 -4.73 2.26
C TRP A 43 0.42 -4.44 3.72
N ILE A 44 1.45 -3.64 3.95
CA ILE A 44 1.94 -3.32 5.29
C ILE A 44 1.31 -2.04 5.79
N PHE A 45 0.64 -2.07 6.93
CA PHE A 45 0.14 -0.87 7.60
C PHE A 45 1.28 -0.17 8.36
N SER A 46 1.58 1.08 7.99
CA SER A 46 2.66 1.89 8.56
C SER A 46 2.28 2.62 9.85
N GLY A 47 1.00 2.58 10.24
CA GLY A 47 0.42 3.48 11.25
C GLY A 47 -0.25 4.72 10.64
N GLU A 48 0.12 5.10 9.42
CA GLU A 48 -0.44 6.26 8.69
C GLU A 48 -1.17 5.86 7.41
N GLY A 49 -0.91 4.65 6.90
CA GLY A 49 -1.50 4.13 5.68
C GLY A 49 -0.94 2.77 5.31
N TYR A 50 -1.43 2.21 4.21
CA TYR A 50 -0.95 0.92 3.70
C TYR A 50 0.13 1.12 2.63
N ILE A 51 1.12 0.24 2.65
CA ILE A 51 2.25 0.19 1.73
C ILE A 51 2.18 -1.15 0.99
N CYS A 52 2.07 -1.12 -0.34
CA CYS A 52 2.06 -2.36 -1.11
C CYS A 52 3.39 -3.11 -0.99
N LEU A 53 3.34 -4.42 -1.19
CA LEU A 53 4.50 -5.30 -1.00
C LEU A 53 5.74 -4.83 -1.77
N LYS A 54 5.56 -4.36 -3.02
CA LYS A 54 6.65 -3.85 -3.86
C LYS A 54 7.31 -2.59 -3.31
N CYS A 55 6.54 -1.69 -2.71
CA CYS A 55 7.11 -0.52 -2.04
C CYS A 55 7.81 -0.90 -0.73
N ASN A 56 7.25 -1.84 0.03
CA ASN A 56 7.88 -2.35 1.24
C ASN A 56 9.23 -3.03 0.95
N GLU A 57 9.30 -3.89 -0.07
CA GLU A 57 10.55 -4.48 -0.55
C GLU A 57 11.60 -3.43 -0.91
N GLN A 58 11.19 -2.36 -1.60
CA GLN A 58 12.10 -1.27 -1.97
C GLN A 58 12.59 -0.49 -0.75
N ILE A 59 11.74 -0.27 0.25
CA ILE A 59 12.13 0.34 1.53
C ILE A 59 13.20 -0.52 2.20
N LEU A 60 12.98 -1.83 2.35
CA LEU A 60 13.96 -2.74 2.95
C LEU A 60 15.29 -2.77 2.19
N ARG A 61 15.24 -2.76 0.85
CA ARG A 61 16.44 -2.66 -0.02
C ARG A 61 17.20 -1.35 0.15
N ASN A 62 16.50 -0.26 0.46
CA ASN A 62 17.14 1.02 0.72
C ASN A 62 17.75 1.04 2.13
N LEU A 63 17.04 0.52 3.13
CA LEU A 63 17.51 0.41 4.51
C LEU A 63 18.76 -0.46 4.62
N SER A 64 18.85 -1.56 3.86
CA SER A 64 20.03 -2.44 3.88
C SER A 64 21.31 -1.78 3.35
N LYS A 65 21.19 -0.65 2.65
CA LYS A 65 22.33 0.15 2.15
C LYS A 65 22.77 1.23 3.14
N ILE A 66 22.00 1.47 4.20
CA ILE A 66 22.36 2.42 5.25
C ILE A 66 23.47 1.80 6.08
N LYS A 67 24.66 2.40 6.07
CA LYS A 67 25.74 1.99 6.97
C LYS A 67 25.43 2.50 8.38
N PRO A 68 25.55 1.65 9.42
CA PRO A 68 25.51 2.14 10.79
C PRO A 68 26.65 3.14 11.01
N LEU A 69 26.35 4.21 11.76
CA LEU A 69 27.29 5.26 12.15
C LEU A 69 28.44 4.69 13.00
#